data_AF-A0A953KIB4-F1
#
_entry.id   AF-A0A953KIB4-F1
#
_cell.length_a   1.000
_cell.length_b   1.000
_cell.length_c   1.000
_cell.angle_alpha   90.00
_cell.angle_beta   90.00
_cell.angle_gamma   90.00
#
_symmetry.space_group_name_H-M   'P 1'
#
loop_
_entity.id
_entity.type
_entity.pdbx_description
1 polymer ?
#
loop_
_entity_poly.entity_id
_entity_poly.type
_entity_poly.pdbx_seq_one_letter_code
_entity_poly.pdbx_strand_id
1 'polypeptide(L)'
;MEPNILPQAQIALLNNPDAEKAYIDQIRERVEELLQNDPGLLFSHLYRLDISEKKLNHILQTIPSMDVPQAFALEIWHRQKERLKNKMETPVKRLSEDWDY
;
A
#
# COMPACT_ATOMS: atom_id res chain seq x y z
N MET A 1 -0.34 16.62 11.63
CA MET A 1 0.45 15.47 11.14
C MET A 1 -0.49 14.29 11.15
N GLU A 2 -0.86 13.75 9.99
CA GLU A 2 -1.72 12.56 9.98
C GLU A 2 -0.92 11.37 10.53
N PRO A 3 -1.51 10.54 11.41
CA PRO A 3 -0.83 9.37 11.92
C PRO A 3 -0.58 8.42 10.74
N ASN A 4 0.68 8.04 10.54
CA ASN A 4 1.03 7.00 9.59
C ASN A 4 0.50 5.66 10.11
N ILE A 5 -0.68 5.26 9.63
CA ILE A 5 -1.44 4.11 10.15
C ILE A 5 -1.05 2.78 9.52
N LEU A 6 -0.31 2.78 8.41
CA LEU A 6 0.29 1.60 7.81
C LEU A 6 1.83 1.71 7.82
N PRO A 7 2.54 0.56 7.84
CA PRO A 7 3.98 0.54 7.61
C PRO A 7 4.35 1.25 6.29
N GLN A 8 5.51 1.93 6.27
CA GLN A 8 6.03 2.57 5.05
C GLN A 8 6.96 1.62 4.33
N ALA A 9 6.72 1.48 3.02
CA ALA A 9 7.55 0.64 2.18
C ALA A 9 8.93 1.28 1.96
N GLN A 10 9.97 0.46 2.08
CA GLN A 10 11.35 0.86 1.85
C GLN A 10 11.88 0.19 0.58
N ILE A 11 12.74 0.87 -0.17
CA ILE A 11 13.36 0.33 -1.40
C ILE A 11 14.12 -0.96 -1.11
N ALA A 12 14.73 -1.09 0.08
CA ALA A 12 15.47 -2.27 0.51
C ALA A 12 14.63 -3.57 0.51
N LEU A 13 13.30 -3.46 0.64
CA LEU A 13 12.40 -4.62 0.63
C LEU A 13 12.30 -5.29 -0.75
N LEU A 14 12.61 -4.57 -1.84
CA LEU A 14 12.47 -5.10 -3.21
C LEU A 14 13.44 -6.23 -3.53
N ASN A 15 14.56 -6.31 -2.82
CA ASN A 15 15.66 -7.23 -3.11
C ASN A 15 15.80 -8.35 -2.06
N ASN A 16 14.93 -8.40 -1.06
CA ASN A 16 14.99 -9.37 0.03
C ASN A 16 13.61 -10.01 0.25
N PRO A 17 13.38 -11.24 -0.26
CA PRO A 17 12.09 -11.94 -0.14
C PRO A 17 11.64 -12.20 1.30
N ASP A 18 12.57 -12.46 2.23
CA ASP A 18 12.24 -12.71 3.63
C ASP A 18 11.78 -11.42 4.32
N ALA A 19 12.45 -10.30 4.02
CA ALA A 19 12.03 -8.99 4.51
C ALA A 19 10.71 -8.54 3.88
N GLU A 20 10.49 -8.83 2.59
CA GLU A 20 9.20 -8.61 1.90
C GLU A 20 8.07 -9.37 2.60
N LYS A 21 8.26 -10.65 2.91
CA LYS A 21 7.28 -11.46 3.62
C LYS A 21 6.98 -10.91 5.02
N ALA A 22 8.02 -10.62 5.81
CA ALA A 22 7.86 -10.05 7.14
C ALA A 22 7.14 -8.69 7.12
N TYR A 23 7.37 -7.90 6.08
CA TYR A 23 6.69 -6.62 5.89
C TYR A 23 5.21 -6.79 5.52
N ILE A 24 4.87 -7.76 4.67
CA ILE A 24 3.47 -8.11 4.37
C ILE A 24 2.76 -8.60 5.63
N ASP A 25 3.42 -9.40 6.47
CA ASP A 25 2.86 -9.87 7.74
C ASP A 25 2.56 -8.69 8.69
N GLN A 26 3.43 -7.68 8.77
CA GLN A 26 3.17 -6.45 9.53
C GLN A 26 1.97 -5.67 9.00
N ILE A 27 1.82 -5.58 7.67
CA ILE A 27 0.63 -4.95 7.07
C ILE A 27 -0.62 -5.76 7.43
N ARG A 28 -0.58 -7.09 7.34
CA ARG A 28 -1.71 -7.96 7.68
C ARG A 28 -2.17 -7.74 9.12
N GLU A 29 -1.25 -7.80 10.08
CA GLU A 29 -1.56 -7.59 11.50
C GLU A 29 -2.22 -6.23 11.70
N ARG A 30 -1.67 -5.19 11.06
CA ARG A 30 -2.23 -3.84 11.16
C ARG A 30 -3.60 -3.71 10.53
N VAL A 31 -3.83 -4.36 9.39
CA VAL A 31 -5.13 -4.39 8.71
C VAL A 31 -6.15 -5.13 9.56
N GLU A 32 -5.77 -6.25 10.19
CA GLU A 32 -6.63 -7.00 11.09
C GLU A 32 -7.07 -6.14 12.29
N GLU A 33 -6.14 -5.46 12.94
CA GLU A 33 -6.44 -4.51 14.01
C GLU A 33 -7.41 -3.42 13.55
N LEU A 34 -7.19 -2.83 12.38
CA LEU A 34 -8.05 -1.76 11.86
C LEU A 34 -9.42 -2.29 11.44
N LEU A 35 -9.53 -3.48 10.86
CA LEU A 35 -10.84 -4.07 10.53
C LEU A 35 -11.70 -4.29 11.78
N GLN A 36 -11.07 -4.67 12.90
CA GLN A 36 -11.76 -4.91 14.16
C GLN A 36 -12.12 -3.61 14.90
N ASN A 37 -11.21 -2.63 14.91
CA ASN A 37 -11.33 -1.46 15.77
C ASN A 37 -11.79 -0.19 15.03
N ASP A 38 -11.39 0.01 13.77
CA ASP A 38 -11.72 1.19 12.97
C ASP A 38 -11.66 0.92 11.45
N PRO A 39 -12.65 0.22 10.89
CA PRO A 39 -12.67 -0.11 9.46
C PRO A 39 -12.82 1.13 8.57
N GLY A 40 -13.44 2.19 9.08
CA GLY A 40 -13.58 3.46 8.35
C GLY A 40 -12.22 4.10 8.06
N LEU A 41 -11.34 4.10 9.05
CA LEU A 41 -9.97 4.59 8.91
C LEU A 41 -9.14 3.74 7.94
N LEU A 42 -9.30 2.41 7.97
CA LEU A 42 -8.67 1.53 7.00
C LEU A 42 -9.07 1.92 5.58
N PHE A 43 -10.38 1.96 5.29
CA PHE A 43 -10.86 2.25 3.93
C PHE A 43 -10.42 3.63 3.45
N SER A 44 -10.46 4.65 4.32
CA SER A 44 -9.93 5.99 4.01
C SER A 44 -8.48 5.94 3.54
N HIS A 45 -7.64 5.14 4.19
CA HIS A 45 -6.24 4.97 3.80
C HIS A 45 -6.08 4.17 2.50
N LEU A 46 -6.87 3.11 2.29
CA LEU A 46 -6.81 2.31 1.06
C LEU A 46 -7.16 3.14 -0.18
N TYR A 47 -8.12 4.06 -0.07
CA TYR A 47 -8.43 4.99 -1.15
C TYR A 47 -7.26 5.90 -1.52
N ARG A 48 -6.50 6.38 -0.53
CA ARG A 48 -5.28 7.19 -0.75
C ARG A 48 -4.13 6.40 -1.36
N LEU A 49 -4.17 5.06 -1.26
CA LEU A 49 -3.24 4.14 -1.91
C LEU A 49 -3.66 3.79 -3.35
N ASP A 50 -4.67 4.46 -3.91
CA ASP A 50 -5.23 4.18 -5.24
C ASP A 50 -5.81 2.76 -5.37
N ILE A 51 -6.32 2.20 -4.26
CA ILE A 51 -7.06 0.94 -4.27
C ILE A 51 -8.53 1.26 -4.51
N SER A 52 -9.10 0.70 -5.58
CA SER A 52 -10.47 1.02 -5.99
C SER A 52 -11.50 0.32 -5.11
N GLU A 53 -12.61 1.00 -4.86
CA GLU A 53 -13.75 0.46 -4.10
C GLU A 53 -14.24 -0.87 -4.68
N LYS A 54 -14.30 -0.97 -6.01
CA LYS A 54 -14.67 -2.21 -6.72
C LYS A 54 -13.79 -3.39 -6.30
N LYS A 55 -12.48 -3.17 -6.14
CA LYS A 55 -11.52 -4.21 -5.76
C LYS A 55 -11.64 -4.57 -4.28
N LEU A 56 -11.87 -3.58 -3.42
CA LEU A 56 -12.14 -3.81 -2.00
C LEU A 56 -13.41 -4.63 -1.78
N ASN A 57 -14.50 -4.23 -2.43
CA ASN A 57 -15.78 -4.95 -2.38
C ASN A 57 -15.66 -6.36 -2.94
N HIS A 58 -14.88 -6.55 -4.00
CA HIS A 58 -14.61 -7.88 -4.53
C HIS A 58 -13.93 -8.76 -3.47
N ILE A 59 -12.87 -8.29 -2.83
CA ILE A 59 -12.17 -9.03 -1.77
C ILE A 59 -13.14 -9.39 -0.63
N LEU A 60 -13.94 -8.44 -0.17
CA LEU A 60 -14.90 -8.67 0.92
C LEU A 60 -16.01 -9.68 0.57
N GLN A 61 -16.34 -9.84 -0.71
CA GLN A 61 -17.40 -10.72 -1.18
C GLN A 61 -16.91 -12.11 -1.58
N THR A 62 -15.67 -12.23 -2.07
CA THR A 62 -15.14 -13.48 -2.66
C THR A 62 -14.15 -14.19 -1.75
N ILE A 63 -13.52 -13.49 -0.81
CA ILE A 63 -12.52 -14.06 0.10
C ILE A 63 -13.18 -14.40 1.44
N PRO A 64 -12.90 -15.57 2.03
CA PRO A 64 -13.34 -15.88 3.39
C PRO A 64 -12.89 -14.78 4.37
N SER A 65 -13.75 -14.40 5.32
CA SER A 65 -13.48 -13.29 6.23
C SER A 65 -12.15 -13.41 6.99
N MET A 66 -11.70 -14.64 7.29
CA MET A 66 -10.41 -14.89 7.95
C MET A 66 -9.19 -14.57 7.08
N ASP A 67 -9.34 -14.57 5.76
CA ASP A 67 -8.28 -14.32 4.80
C ASP A 67 -8.32 -12.88 4.25
N VAL A 68 -9.37 -12.10 4.56
CA VAL A 68 -9.51 -10.69 4.15
C VAL A 68 -8.30 -9.83 4.58
N PRO A 69 -7.78 -9.93 5.82
CA PRO A 69 -6.60 -9.16 6.21
C PRO A 69 -5.38 -9.47 5.34
N GLN A 70 -5.18 -10.75 4.99
CA GLN A 70 -4.09 -11.19 4.12
C GLN A 70 -4.27 -10.67 2.69
N ALA A 71 -5.48 -10.73 2.15
CA ALA A 71 -5.79 -10.23 0.82
C ALA A 71 -5.56 -8.72 0.70
N PHE A 72 -5.97 -7.94 1.70
CA PHE A 72 -5.68 -6.52 1.77
C PHE A 72 -4.20 -6.22 1.94
N ALA A 73 -3.47 -6.97 2.77
CA ALA A 73 -2.03 -6.78 2.93
C ALA A 73 -1.27 -6.95 1.62
N LEU A 74 -1.62 -7.97 0.83
CA LEU A 74 -1.04 -8.20 -0.49
C LEU A 74 -1.35 -7.05 -1.46
N GLU A 75 -2.59 -6.55 -1.46
CA GLU A 75 -2.99 -5.44 -2.34
C GLU A 75 -2.28 -4.12 -1.97
N ILE A 76 -2.19 -3.82 -0.66
CA ILE A 76 -1.44 -2.67 -0.15
C ILE A 76 0.02 -2.75 -0.59
N TRP A 77 0.66 -3.90 -0.38
CA TRP A 77 2.04 -4.09 -0.77
C TRP A 77 2.22 -3.96 -2.29
N HIS A 78 1.32 -4.54 -3.09
CA HIS A 78 1.35 -4.43 -4.54
C HIS A 78 1.38 -2.95 -4.97
N ARG A 79 0.49 -2.11 -4.42
CA ARG A 79 0.46 -0.67 -4.70
C ARG A 79 1.70 0.08 -4.23
N GLN A 80 2.18 -0.23 -3.04
CA GLN A 80 3.41 0.36 -2.52
C GLN A 80 4.62 -0.01 -3.40
N LYS A 81 4.71 -1.26 -3.84
CA LYS A 81 5.74 -1.78 -4.75
C LYS A 81 5.69 -1.09 -6.11
N GLU A 82 4.50 -0.90 -6.69
CA GLU A 82 4.30 -0.13 -7.92
C GLU A 82 4.83 1.32 -7.78
N ARG A 83 4.49 1.99 -6.67
CA ARG A 83 4.98 3.37 -6.40
C ARG A 83 6.49 3.43 -6.27
N LEU A 84 7.11 2.46 -5.58
CA LEU A 84 8.56 2.38 -5.46
C LEU A 84 9.23 2.16 -6.82
N LYS A 85 8.69 1.27 -7.66
CA LYS A 85 9.19 1.03 -9.02
C LYS A 85 9.08 2.28 -9.89
N ASN A 86 7.91 2.93 -9.92
CA ASN A 86 7.70 4.15 -10.70
C ASN A 86 8.66 5.27 -10.28
N LYS A 87 8.97 5.38 -8.98
CA LYS A 87 9.95 6.34 -8.44
C LYS A 87 11.38 6.04 -8.92
N MET A 88 11.72 4.78 -9.15
CA MET A 88 13.02 4.36 -9.69
C MET A 88 13.10 4.54 -11.21
N GLU A 89 11.99 4.27 -11.92
CA GLU A 89 11.93 4.23 -13.39
C GLU A 89 11.68 5.59 -14.04
N THR A 90 11.11 6.56 -13.30
CA THR A 90 10.86 7.90 -13.83
C THR A 90 12.06 8.80 -13.56
N PRO A 91 13.00 8.99 -14.52
CA PRO A 91 13.95 10.08 -14.40
C PRO A 91 13.13 11.36 -14.38
N VAL A 92 13.19 12.09 -13.26
CA VAL A 92 12.67 13.45 -13.20
C VAL A 92 13.40 14.21 -14.29
N LYS A 93 12.73 14.44 -15.42
CA LYS A 93 13.19 15.37 -16.44
C LYS A 93 13.23 16.70 -15.71
N ARG A 94 14.42 17.13 -15.27
CA ARG A 94 14.61 18.51 -14.80
C ARG A 94 14.09 19.35 -15.96
N LEU A 95 12.99 20.06 -15.75
CA LEU A 95 12.59 21.10 -16.68
C LEU A 95 13.85 21.97 -16.81
N SER A 96 14.42 22.06 -18.02
CA SER A 96 15.49 23.01 -18.23
C SER A 96 14.91 24.38 -17.88
N GLU A 97 15.62 25.08 -17.02
CA GLU A 97 15.24 26.33 -16.41
C GLU A 97 15.47 27.45 -17.44
N ASP A 98 14.96 27.27 -18.67
CA ASP A 98 15.07 28.22 -19.77
C ASP A 98 13.74 28.98 -19.88
N TRP A 99 13.34 29.63 -18.78
CA TRP A 99 12.45 30.79 -18.85
C TRP A 99 13.35 32.02 -19.05
N ASP A 100 14.02 32.09 -20.19
CA ASP A 100 14.71 33.30 -20.62
C ASP A 100 13.67 34.37 -21.00
N TYR A 101 13.92 35.56 -20.48
CA TYR A 101 13.09 36.76 -20.44
C TYR A 101 12.96 37.47 -21.79
#